data_AF-A0A7Z9MV10-F1
#
_entry.id   AF-A0A7Z9MV10-F1
#
_cell.length_a   1.000
_cell.length_b   1.000
_cell.length_c   1.000
_cell.angle_alpha   90.00
_cell.angle_beta   90.00
_cell.angle_gamma   90.00
#
_symmetry.space_group_name_H-M   'P 1'
#
loop_
_entity.id
_entity.type
_entity.pdbx_description
1 polymer ?
#
loop_
_entity_poly.entity_id
_entity_poly.type
_entity_poly.pdbx_seq_one_letter_code
_entity_poly.pdbx_strand_id
1 'polypeptide(L)'
;MVRVEVLIRNVKYRTKPNPRLVMAIPYLEPALRAWRSETNFSHSQNFIFCHQGDGTNGEPSSFINSCKKGFETFLKRHTNDEMILWREDESPHRTLYSLRHSYATQRLINGDLGVYELSKNMGTSIRELERSYAKALPQAFATQLTSGLH
;
A
#
# COMPACT_ATOMS: atom_id res chain seq x y z
N MET A 1 14.76 6.79 11.61
CA MET A 1 13.34 6.61 11.23
C MET A 1 13.06 7.51 10.05
N VAL A 2 12.79 6.95 8.87
CA VAL A 2 12.57 7.77 7.66
C VAL A 2 11.09 8.17 7.59
N ARG A 3 10.83 9.47 7.43
CA ARG A 3 9.48 10.03 7.28
C ARG A 3 9.28 10.36 5.81
N VAL A 4 8.30 9.74 5.17
CA VAL A 4 7.94 10.02 3.77
C VAL A 4 6.59 10.70 3.78
N GLU A 5 6.53 11.98 3.41
CA GLU A 5 5.25 12.69 3.35
C GLU A 5 4.54 12.36 2.04
N VAL A 6 3.34 11.77 2.12
CA VAL A 6 2.55 11.44 0.94
C VAL A 6 1.39 12.44 0.81
N LEU A 7 1.54 13.40 -0.10
CA LEU A 7 0.47 14.33 -0.44
C LEU A 7 -0.55 13.64 -1.35
N ILE A 8 -1.67 13.20 -0.77
CA ILE A 8 -2.79 12.66 -1.54
C ILE A 8 -3.61 13.83 -2.09
N ARG A 9 -3.43 14.17 -3.37
CA ARG A 9 -4.32 15.08 -4.10
C ARG A 9 -5.39 14.26 -4.82
N ASN A 10 -6.63 14.37 -4.37
CA ASN A 10 -7.74 13.71 -5.05
C ASN A 10 -8.17 14.56 -6.25
N VAL A 11 -7.69 14.23 -7.45
CA VAL A 11 -7.91 15.04 -8.66
C VAL A 11 -9.38 15.04 -9.11
N LYS A 12 -10.14 14.00 -8.73
CA LYS A 12 -11.51 13.77 -9.20
C LYS A 12 -12.60 14.49 -8.38
N TYR A 13 -12.34 14.79 -7.11
CA TYR A 13 -13.30 15.45 -6.24
C TYR A 13 -12.79 16.85 -5.92
N ARG A 14 -13.58 17.90 -6.19
CA ARG A 14 -13.33 19.29 -5.75
C ARG A 14 -13.40 19.46 -4.23
N THR A 15 -13.08 18.43 -3.45
CA THR A 15 -12.93 18.54 -2.00
C THR A 15 -11.57 19.15 -1.69
N LYS A 16 -11.48 19.89 -0.58
CA LYS A 16 -10.19 20.44 -0.11
C LYS A 16 -9.18 19.29 -0.03
N PRO A 17 -7.93 19.49 -0.50
CA PRO A 17 -6.87 18.50 -0.31
C PRO A 17 -6.87 18.08 1.15
N ASN A 18 -6.93 16.77 1.41
CA ASN A 18 -6.72 16.21 2.74
C ASN A 18 -5.34 15.54 2.76
N PRO A 19 -4.25 16.34 2.74
CA PRO A 19 -2.91 15.79 2.82
C PRO A 19 -2.80 15.03 4.13
N ARG A 20 -2.28 13.81 4.07
CA ARG A 20 -2.05 12.99 5.25
C ARG A 20 -0.60 12.59 5.29
N LEU A 21 0.03 12.84 6.43
CA LEU A 21 1.32 12.26 6.72
C LEU A 21 1.14 10.74 6.83
N VAL A 22 1.93 9.99 6.06
CA VAL A 22 1.92 8.52 6.10
C VAL A 22 3.31 8.07 6.47
N MET A 23 3.40 7.20 7.46
CA MET A 23 4.64 6.53 7.79
C MET A 23 4.81 5.34 6.85
N ALA A 24 5.86 5.42 6.04
CA ALA A 24 6.27 4.35 5.16
C ALA A 24 7.13 3.32 5.89
N ILE A 25 7.18 2.13 5.31
CA ILE A 25 8.15 1.10 5.68
C ILE A 25 9.59 1.58 5.45
N PRO A 26 10.57 1.17 6.27
CA PRO A 26 11.93 1.72 6.25
C PRO A 26 12.64 1.64 4.90
N TYR A 27 12.32 0.62 4.09
CA TYR A 27 12.95 0.38 2.79
C TYR A 27 12.36 1.22 1.64
N LEU A 28 11.24 1.93 1.85
CA LEU A 28 10.68 2.79 0.80
C LEU A 28 11.64 3.90 0.40
N GLU A 29 12.23 4.58 1.38
CA GLU A 29 13.08 5.72 1.07
C GLU A 29 14.38 5.33 0.34
N PRO A 30 15.12 4.28 0.75
CA PRO A 30 16.26 3.81 -0.03
C PRO A 30 15.88 3.46 -1.47
N ALA A 31 14.73 2.81 -1.66
CA ALA A 31 14.23 2.48 -3.00
C ALA A 31 13.91 3.73 -3.83
N LEU A 32 13.28 4.75 -3.23
CA LEU A 32 13.01 6.02 -3.90
C LEU A 32 14.29 6.81 -4.21
N ARG A 33 15.31 6.73 -3.34
CA ARG A 33 16.62 7.33 -3.62
C ARG A 33 17.33 6.65 -4.78
N ALA A 34 17.34 5.32 -4.80
CA ALA A 34 17.92 4.53 -5.91
C ALA A 34 17.22 4.87 -7.24
N TRP A 35 15.88 4.89 -7.23
CA TRP A 35 15.11 5.35 -8.39
C TRP A 35 15.51 6.77 -8.83
N ARG A 36 15.65 7.70 -7.86
CA ARG A 36 15.99 9.09 -8.15
C ARG A 36 17.40 9.25 -8.74
N SER A 37 18.36 8.40 -8.35
CA SER A 37 19.72 8.44 -8.90
C SER A 37 19.84 7.90 -10.32
N GLU A 38 18.91 7.04 -10.74
CA GLU A 38 18.92 6.41 -12.06
C GLU A 38 18.03 7.13 -13.08
N THR A 39 16.99 7.83 -12.61
CA THR A 39 16.01 8.50 -13.48
C THR A 39 16.53 9.83 -14.02
N ASN A 40 16.31 10.07 -15.31
CA ASN A 40 16.50 11.38 -15.94
C ASN A 40 15.39 12.39 -15.54
N PHE A 41 14.37 11.94 -14.79
CA PHE A 41 13.15 12.71 -14.46
C PHE A 41 13.04 12.94 -12.94
N SER A 42 14.09 13.51 -12.35
CA SER A 42 14.23 13.66 -10.90
C SER A 42 13.73 15.01 -10.35
N HIS A 43 13.08 15.83 -11.18
CA HIS A 43 12.49 17.10 -10.74
C HIS A 43 11.28 16.84 -9.83
N SER A 44 11.05 17.75 -8.88
CA SER A 44 10.02 17.60 -7.85
C SER A 44 8.58 17.55 -8.39
N GLN A 45 8.35 17.97 -9.64
CA GLN A 45 7.05 17.93 -10.31
C GLN A 45 6.86 16.69 -11.19
N ASN A 46 7.90 15.87 -11.38
CA ASN A 46 7.78 14.64 -12.15
C ASN A 46 7.04 13.57 -11.35
N PHE A 47 6.24 12.76 -12.05
CA PHE A 47 5.58 11.62 -11.46
C PHE A 47 6.60 10.51 -11.20
N ILE A 48 6.50 9.86 -10.02
CA ILE A 48 7.27 8.64 -9.72
C ILE A 48 6.73 7.46 -10.52
N PHE A 49 5.40 7.40 -10.69
CA PHE A 49 4.70 6.39 -11.49
C PHE A 49 3.95 7.07 -12.64
N CYS A 50 4.36 6.77 -13.87
CA CYS A 50 3.83 7.37 -15.09
C CYS A 50 3.77 6.36 -16.24
N HIS A 51 2.90 6.62 -17.21
CA HIS A 51 3.01 6.02 -18.53
C HIS A 51 4.27 6.54 -19.24
N GLN A 52 4.89 5.69 -20.03
CA GLN A 52 5.94 6.08 -20.96
C GLN A 52 5.27 6.60 -22.25
N GLY A 53 5.87 7.62 -22.87
CA GLY A 53 5.39 8.25 -24.10
C GLY A 53 5.49 7.31 -25.28
N ASP A 54 6.64 6.64 -25.43
CA ASP A 54 6.93 5.76 -26.56
C ASP A 54 7.54 4.42 -26.10
N GLY A 55 6.86 3.30 -26.41
CA GLY A 55 7.36 1.96 -26.11
C GLY A 55 7.54 1.66 -24.61
N THR A 56 8.30 0.60 -24.30
CA THR A 56 8.54 0.09 -22.93
C THR A 56 9.67 0.79 -22.16
N ASN A 57 10.35 1.77 -22.77
CA ASN A 57 11.45 2.53 -22.18
C ASN A 57 11.43 4.02 -22.61
N GLY A 58 10.29 4.53 -23.06
CA GLY A 58 10.17 5.93 -23.48
C GLY A 58 10.16 6.92 -22.33
N GLU A 59 10.28 8.19 -22.71
CA GLU A 59 10.20 9.33 -21.80
C GLU A 59 8.86 9.32 -21.02
N PRO A 60 8.82 9.59 -19.70
CA PRO A 60 7.61 9.82 -18.94
C PRO A 60 6.66 10.80 -19.60
N SER A 61 5.40 10.40 -19.77
CA SER A 61 4.39 11.23 -20.45
C SER A 61 3.29 11.69 -19.51
N SER A 62 2.48 10.75 -19.01
CA SER A 62 1.26 11.03 -18.27
C SER A 62 1.17 10.21 -16.99
N PHE A 63 0.41 10.70 -16.01
CA PHE A 63 0.20 9.99 -14.77
C PHE A 63 -0.59 8.69 -15.01
N ILE A 64 -0.31 7.67 -14.21
CA ILE A 64 -1.07 6.42 -14.30
C ILE A 64 -2.46 6.61 -13.70
N ASN A 65 -3.50 6.44 -14.54
CA ASN A 65 -4.89 6.51 -14.10
C ASN A 65 -5.31 5.29 -13.25
N SER A 66 -4.78 4.10 -13.56
CA SER A 66 -5.05 2.88 -12.80
C SER A 66 -3.95 1.83 -13.00
N CYS A 67 -3.49 1.26 -11.90
CA CYS A 67 -2.55 0.13 -11.91
C CYS A 67 -3.26 -1.24 -11.93
N LYS A 68 -4.60 -1.29 -12.06
CA LYS A 68 -5.38 -2.54 -11.93
C LYS A 68 -4.94 -3.62 -12.92
N LYS A 69 -4.89 -3.30 -14.22
CA LYS A 69 -4.58 -4.30 -15.25
C LYS A 69 -3.12 -4.77 -15.18
N GLY A 70 -2.19 -3.83 -14.92
CA GLY A 70 -0.79 -4.17 -14.71
C GLY A 70 -0.59 -5.12 -13.53
N PHE A 71 -1.29 -4.88 -12.42
CA PHE A 71 -1.25 -5.78 -11.26
C PHE A 71 -1.87 -7.15 -11.54
N GLU A 72 -3.01 -7.21 -12.26
CA GLU A 72 -3.60 -8.48 -12.70
C GLU A 72 -2.62 -9.29 -13.55
N THR A 73 -1.99 -8.65 -14.54
CA THR A 73 -0.96 -9.28 -15.38
C THR A 73 0.22 -9.75 -14.55
N PHE A 74 0.67 -8.96 -13.56
CA PHE A 74 1.71 -9.36 -12.64
C PHE A 74 1.33 -10.64 -11.87
N LEU A 75 0.13 -10.71 -11.30
CA LEU A 75 -0.34 -11.88 -10.55
C LEU A 75 -0.40 -13.13 -11.46
N LYS A 76 -0.96 -12.99 -12.66
CA LYS A 76 -1.02 -14.07 -13.65
C LYS A 76 0.35 -14.58 -14.07
N ARG A 77 1.32 -13.68 -14.25
CA ARG A 77 2.68 -14.04 -14.69
C ARG A 77 3.51 -14.73 -13.62
N HIS A 78 3.27 -14.44 -12.35
CA HIS A 78 4.13 -14.91 -11.24
C HIS A 78 3.43 -15.94 -10.34
N THR A 79 2.18 -16.30 -10.62
CA THR A 79 1.52 -17.43 -9.93
C THR A 79 2.24 -18.73 -10.30
N ASN A 80 2.48 -19.58 -9.30
CA ASN A 80 3.08 -20.90 -9.48
C ASN A 80 2.58 -21.85 -8.37
N ASP A 81 3.03 -23.11 -8.40
CA ASP A 81 2.56 -24.15 -7.49
C ASP A 81 2.92 -23.89 -6.02
N GLU A 82 4.03 -23.19 -5.75
CA GLU A 82 4.45 -22.82 -4.39
C GLU A 82 3.77 -21.53 -3.90
N MET A 83 3.49 -20.60 -4.83
CA MET A 83 2.93 -19.28 -4.55
C MET A 83 1.76 -18.99 -5.51
N ILE A 84 0.58 -19.50 -5.13
CA ILE A 84 -0.65 -19.27 -5.88
C ILE A 84 -1.13 -17.83 -5.67
N LEU A 85 -0.95 -17.01 -6.70
CA LEU A 85 -1.35 -15.59 -6.73
C LEU A 85 -2.63 -15.37 -7.53
N TRP A 86 -2.90 -16.23 -8.50
CA TRP A 86 -4.04 -16.12 -9.41
C TRP A 86 -4.68 -17.48 -9.66
N ARG A 87 -6.01 -17.52 -9.65
CA ARG A 87 -6.80 -18.63 -10.15
C ARG A 87 -7.99 -18.09 -10.91
N GLU A 88 -8.28 -18.65 -12.08
CA GLU A 88 -9.37 -18.17 -12.95
C GLU A 88 -10.76 -18.36 -12.33
N ASP A 89 -10.90 -19.31 -11.41
CA ASP A 89 -12.14 -19.60 -10.69
C ASP A 89 -12.33 -18.76 -9.41
N GLU A 90 -11.34 -17.93 -9.04
CA GLU A 90 -11.40 -17.11 -7.83
C GLU A 90 -12.27 -15.87 -8.05
N SER A 91 -13.34 -15.72 -7.27
CA SER A 91 -14.15 -14.51 -7.25
C SER A 91 -14.44 -14.06 -5.82
N PRO A 92 -14.01 -12.84 -5.40
CA PRO A 92 -13.28 -11.84 -6.18
C PRO A 92 -11.76 -12.12 -6.24
N HIS A 93 -11.13 -11.76 -7.35
CA HIS A 93 -9.67 -11.81 -7.51
C HIS A 93 -8.94 -10.80 -6.61
N ARG A 94 -7.67 -11.12 -6.29
CA ARG A 94 -6.74 -10.21 -5.60
C ARG A 94 -6.57 -8.90 -6.38
N THR A 95 -6.52 -7.78 -5.66
CA THR A 95 -6.31 -6.44 -6.21
C THR A 95 -5.22 -5.70 -5.44
N LEU A 96 -4.86 -4.47 -5.85
CA LEU A 96 -3.97 -3.63 -5.06
C LEU A 96 -4.49 -3.38 -3.64
N TYR A 97 -5.81 -3.41 -3.44
CA TYR A 97 -6.40 -3.31 -2.11
C TYR A 97 -6.07 -4.53 -1.23
N SER A 98 -5.81 -5.70 -1.83
CA SER A 98 -5.32 -6.89 -1.12
C SER A 98 -3.93 -6.67 -0.49
N LEU A 99 -3.06 -5.86 -1.12
CA LEU A 99 -1.76 -5.48 -0.52
C LEU A 99 -1.98 -4.62 0.73
N ARG A 100 -2.91 -3.66 0.65
CA ARG A 100 -3.31 -2.83 1.79
C ARG A 100 -3.91 -3.68 2.93
N HIS A 101 -4.68 -4.72 2.59
CA HIS A 101 -5.18 -5.68 3.56
C HIS A 101 -4.07 -6.48 4.24
N SER A 102 -3.15 -7.01 3.44
CA SER A 102 -2.02 -7.80 3.94
C SER A 102 -1.16 -6.99 4.90
N TYR A 103 -0.84 -5.74 4.54
CA TYR A 103 -0.12 -4.80 5.40
C TYR A 103 -0.81 -4.57 6.74
N ALA A 104 -2.12 -4.31 6.73
CA ALA A 104 -2.87 -4.04 7.95
C ALA A 104 -2.90 -5.25 8.88
N THR A 105 -3.18 -6.44 8.32
CA THR A 105 -3.18 -7.70 9.06
C THR A 105 -1.81 -7.97 9.70
N GLN A 106 -0.71 -7.78 8.96
CA GLN A 106 0.64 -7.96 9.50
C GLN A 106 0.93 -7.00 10.66
N ARG A 107 0.53 -5.73 10.54
CA ARG A 107 0.76 -4.73 11.60
C ARG A 107 -0.06 -5.00 12.85
N LEU A 108 -1.29 -5.50 12.69
CA LEU A 108 -2.11 -5.92 13.81
C LEU A 108 -1.54 -7.17 14.48
N ILE A 109 -1.29 -8.24 13.71
CA ILE A 109 -0.82 -9.53 14.27
C ILE A 109 0.51 -9.38 15.01
N ASN A 110 1.43 -8.55 14.50
CA ASN A 110 2.72 -8.34 15.15
C ASN A 110 2.61 -7.55 16.46
N GLY A 111 1.44 -6.99 16.79
CA GLY A 111 1.21 -6.21 18.01
C GLY A 111 1.89 -4.84 18.02
N ASP A 112 2.49 -4.42 16.90
CA ASP A 112 3.32 -3.20 16.81
C ASP A 112 2.49 -1.91 16.92
N LEU A 113 1.20 -1.95 16.55
CA LEU A 113 0.34 -0.78 16.38
C LEU A 113 -1.13 -1.09 16.74
N GLY A 114 -1.77 -0.15 17.43
CA GLY A 114 -3.22 -0.19 17.67
C GLY A 114 -4.03 0.13 16.41
N VAL A 115 -5.32 -0.21 16.46
CA VAL A 115 -6.31 0.04 15.38
C VAL A 115 -6.40 1.53 15.04
N TYR A 116 -6.29 2.40 16.05
CA TYR A 116 -6.38 3.85 15.89
C TYR A 116 -5.22 4.41 15.05
N GLU A 117 -3.98 4.07 15.43
CA GLU A 117 -2.76 4.52 14.74
C GLU A 117 -2.75 4.00 13.30
N LEU A 118 -3.15 2.74 13.12
CA LEU A 118 -3.24 2.12 11.81
C LEU A 118 -4.30 2.80 10.93
N SER A 119 -5.46 3.17 11.49
CA SER A 119 -6.52 3.85 10.74
C SER A 119 -6.08 5.24 10.27
N LYS A 120 -5.32 5.98 11.09
CA LYS A 120 -4.72 7.27 10.72
C LYS A 120 -3.72 7.08 9.57
N ASN A 121 -2.83 6.11 9.69
CA ASN A 121 -1.82 5.85 8.65
C ASN A 121 -2.44 5.36 7.35
N MET A 122 -3.54 4.61 7.38
CA MET A 122 -4.25 4.07 6.21
C MET A 122 -5.29 5.06 5.63
N GLY A 123 -5.75 6.04 6.41
CA GLY A 123 -6.81 6.99 6.03
C GLY A 123 -8.14 6.29 5.78
N THR A 124 -8.54 5.41 6.69
CA THR A 124 -9.86 4.75 6.74
C THR A 124 -10.45 4.98 8.13
N SER A 125 -11.77 4.88 8.27
CA SER A 125 -12.37 4.98 9.60
C SER A 125 -11.97 3.80 10.48
N ILE A 126 -11.90 4.03 11.80
CA ILE A 126 -11.63 2.97 12.79
C ILE A 126 -12.66 1.85 12.64
N ARG A 127 -13.95 2.22 12.51
CA ARG A 127 -15.06 1.29 12.34
C ARG A 127 -14.91 0.39 11.10
N GLU A 128 -14.48 0.94 9.96
CA GLU A 128 -14.20 0.14 8.76
C GLU A 128 -13.03 -0.81 8.97
N LEU A 129 -12.00 -0.36 9.68
CA LEU A 129 -10.83 -1.18 10.01
C LEU A 129 -11.22 -2.33 10.94
N GLU A 130 -11.90 -2.04 12.05
CA GLU A 130 -12.40 -3.05 12.99
C GLU A 130 -13.28 -4.08 12.29
N ARG A 131 -14.25 -3.63 11.47
CA ARG A 131 -15.09 -4.55 10.69
C ARG A 131 -14.26 -5.46 9.79
N SER A 132 -13.20 -4.94 9.18
CA SER A 132 -12.36 -5.69 8.23
C SER A 132 -11.41 -6.66 8.92
N TYR A 133 -10.95 -6.37 10.15
CA TYR A 133 -9.89 -7.14 10.81
C TYR A 133 -10.27 -7.66 12.20
N ALA A 134 -11.54 -7.64 12.60
CA ALA A 134 -12.01 -8.11 13.91
C ALA A 134 -11.45 -9.48 14.32
N LYS A 135 -11.25 -10.37 13.34
CA LYS A 135 -10.66 -11.71 13.58
C LYS A 135 -9.17 -11.70 13.94
N ALA A 136 -8.40 -10.72 13.46
CA ALA A 136 -6.97 -10.60 13.73
C ALA A 136 -6.66 -9.85 15.04
N LEU A 137 -7.63 -9.09 15.57
CA LEU A 137 -7.43 -8.26 16.77
C LEU A 137 -7.14 -9.06 18.06
N PRO A 138 -7.83 -10.18 18.36
CA PRO A 138 -7.51 -10.94 19.57
C PRO A 138 -6.07 -11.43 19.58
N GLN A 139 -5.54 -11.81 18.41
CA GLN A 139 -4.15 -12.24 18.27
C GLN A 139 -3.18 -11.08 18.48
N ALA A 140 -3.51 -9.90 17.95
CA ALA A 140 -2.72 -8.67 18.09
C ALA A 140 -2.50 -8.27 19.56
N PHE A 141 -3.53 -8.45 20.40
CA PHE A 141 -3.50 -8.08 21.81
C PHE A 141 -3.28 -9.28 22.73
N ALA A 142 -3.06 -10.48 22.21
CA ALA A 142 -2.95 -11.70 23.02
C ALA A 142 -1.90 -11.55 24.13
N THR A 143 -0.73 -11.01 23.79
CA THR A 143 0.34 -10.74 24.77
C THR A 143 -0.10 -9.71 25.81
N GLN A 144 -0.76 -8.62 25.41
CA GLN A 144 -1.23 -7.57 26.33
C GLN A 144 -2.37 -8.03 27.24
N LEU A 145 -3.26 -8.90 26.73
CA LEU A 145 -4.39 -9.46 27.47
C LEU A 145 -3.96 -10.56 28.46
N THR A 146 -2.84 -11.23 28.20
CA THR A 146 -2.32 -12.31 29.05
C THR A 146 -1.18 -11.86 29.96
N SER A 147 -0.47 -10.77 29.63
CA SER A 147 0.57 -10.18 30.47
C SER A 147 -0.04 -9.52 31.70
N GLY A 148 -0.08 -10.25 32.81
CA GLY A 148 -0.69 -9.83 34.07
C GLY A 148 -1.41 -10.95 34.82
N LEU A 149 -1.52 -12.15 34.23
CA LEU A 149 -2.07 -13.36 34.85
C LEU A 149 -1.02 -14.23 35.57
N HIS A 150 0.03 -13.61 36.11
CA HIS A 150 1.04 -14.28 36.95
C HIS A 150 1.13 -13.61 38.31
#